data_AF-A0A916VDQ3-F1
#
_entry.id   AF-A0A916VDQ3-F1
#
_cell.length_a   1.000
_cell.length_b   1.000
_cell.length_c   1.000
_cell.angle_alpha   90.00
_cell.angle_beta   90.00
_cell.angle_gamma   90.00
#
_symmetry.space_group_name_H-M   'P 1'
#
loop_
_entity.id
_entity.type
_entity.pdbx_description
1 polymer ?
#
loop_
_entity_poly.entity_id
_entity_poly.type
_entity_poly.pdbx_seq_one_letter_code
_entity_poly.pdbx_strand_id
1 'polypeptide(L)'
;MRKTITIDEKECKFKSSAAIPRMYRLKFNRDIFVDMDNIAKQMKVQERLKEDLKKAAEEKGEEFDESQFESNLPIHSLEMFENIAYLMHKHGDPSQPDDILEWIDQFEMFDIYKIFPEIMKMWNLENKQMSKAKKKKGK
;
A
#
# COMPACT_ATOMS: atom_id res chain seq x y z
N MET A 1 -12.49 4.08 8.35
CA MET A 1 -12.40 5.24 7.41
C MET A 1 -12.88 4.88 5.99
N ARG A 2 -13.51 5.80 5.25
CA ARG A 2 -13.76 5.69 3.79
C ARG A 2 -12.95 6.74 3.05
N LYS A 3 -12.44 6.41 1.86
CA LYS A 3 -11.73 7.35 0.97
C LYS A 3 -11.89 6.90 -0.47
N THR A 4 -12.05 7.84 -1.39
CA THR A 4 -11.95 7.58 -2.83
C THR A 4 -10.51 7.74 -3.27
N ILE A 5 -9.97 6.75 -3.99
CA ILE A 5 -8.64 6.76 -4.59
C ILE A 5 -8.82 6.66 -6.10
N THR A 6 -8.17 7.54 -6.86
CA THR A 6 -8.20 7.48 -8.32
C THR A 6 -7.16 6.49 -8.83
N ILE A 7 -7.62 5.46 -9.53
CA ILE A 7 -6.80 4.39 -10.12
C ILE A 7 -7.18 4.35 -11.59
N ASP A 8 -6.22 4.54 -12.50
CA ASP A 8 -6.50 4.52 -13.94
C ASP A 8 -7.68 5.44 -14.34
N GLU A 9 -7.65 6.68 -13.84
CA GLU A 9 -8.73 7.69 -13.99
C GLU A 9 -10.10 7.32 -13.38
N LYS A 10 -10.25 6.12 -12.80
CA LYS A 10 -11.49 5.62 -12.17
C LYS A 10 -11.52 5.94 -10.69
N GLU A 11 -12.66 6.43 -10.21
CA GLU A 11 -12.91 6.67 -8.79
C GLU A 11 -13.21 5.36 -8.05
N CYS A 12 -12.21 4.85 -7.33
CA CYS A 12 -12.35 3.62 -6.56
C CYS A 12 -12.64 3.93 -5.09
N LYS A 13 -13.73 3.36 -4.54
CA LYS A 13 -14.16 3.64 -3.17
C LYS A 13 -13.54 2.66 -2.18
N PHE A 14 -12.52 3.09 -1.47
CA PHE A 14 -11.85 2.27 -0.45
C PHE A 14 -12.49 2.45 0.93
N LYS A 15 -12.46 1.38 1.73
CA LYS A 15 -12.83 1.42 3.14
C LYS A 15 -11.83 0.65 4.00
N SER A 16 -11.27 1.34 4.98
CA SER A 16 -10.54 0.75 6.11
C SER A 16 -11.48 0.62 7.31
N SER A 17 -11.40 -0.48 8.05
CA SER A 17 -12.14 -0.67 9.32
C SER A 17 -11.47 -1.74 10.16
N ALA A 18 -11.85 -1.83 11.44
CA ALA A 18 -11.43 -2.93 12.34
C ALA A 18 -11.78 -4.34 11.82
N ALA A 19 -12.65 -4.49 10.81
CA ALA A 19 -12.96 -5.78 10.21
C ALA A 19 -11.92 -6.25 9.18
N ILE A 20 -11.13 -5.32 8.61
CA ILE A 20 -10.17 -5.62 7.54
C ILE A 20 -9.17 -6.73 7.93
N PRO A 21 -8.53 -6.72 9.12
CA PRO A 21 -7.62 -7.79 9.50
C PRO A 21 -8.27 -9.17 9.52
N ARG A 22 -9.53 -9.25 9.97
CA ARG A 22 -10.27 -10.52 10.00
C ARG A 22 -10.65 -10.98 8.60
N MET A 23 -11.15 -10.08 7.76
CA MET A 23 -11.53 -10.40 6.38
C MET A 23 -10.30 -10.83 5.57
N TYR A 24 -9.16 -10.15 5.73
CA TYR A 24 -7.90 -10.48 5.06
C TYR A 24 -7.41 -11.89 5.45
N ARG A 25 -7.43 -12.19 6.75
CA ARG A 25 -7.08 -13.53 7.25
C ARG A 25 -7.99 -14.63 6.69
N LEU A 26 -9.30 -14.38 6.64
CA LEU A 26 -10.26 -15.37 6.13
C LEU A 26 -10.14 -15.59 4.61
N LYS A 27 -9.83 -14.54 3.84
CA LYS A 27 -9.76 -14.61 2.38
C LYS A 27 -8.41 -15.13 1.88
N PHE A 28 -7.31 -14.71 2.48
CA PHE A 28 -5.95 -14.99 1.99
C PHE A 28 -5.12 -15.89 2.90
N ASN A 29 -5.61 -16.21 4.11
CA ASN A 29 -4.85 -16.95 5.13
C ASN A 29 -3.51 -16.30 5.50
N ARG A 30 -3.48 -14.96 5.53
CA ARG A 30 -2.31 -14.13 5.82
C ARG A 30 -2.58 -13.11 6.91
N ASP A 31 -1.52 -12.51 7.43
CA ASP A 31 -1.61 -11.41 8.40
C ASP A 31 -1.35 -10.07 7.72
N ILE A 32 -2.39 -9.24 7.62
CA ILE A 32 -2.29 -7.91 7.00
C ILE A 32 -1.29 -7.00 7.71
N PHE A 33 -1.07 -7.16 9.02
CA PHE A 33 -0.11 -6.32 9.75
C PHE A 33 1.32 -6.61 9.29
N VAL A 34 1.64 -7.89 9.08
CA VAL A 34 2.95 -8.35 8.59
C VAL A 34 3.13 -7.91 7.14
N ASP A 35 2.11 -8.12 6.31
CA ASP A 35 2.16 -7.77 4.89
C ASP A 35 2.32 -6.26 4.67
N MET A 36 1.57 -5.43 5.40
CA MET A 36 1.71 -3.96 5.33
C MET A 36 3.10 -3.49 5.75
N ASP A 37 3.69 -4.06 6.80
CA ASP A 37 5.04 -3.72 7.24
C ASP A 37 6.10 -4.17 6.22
N ASN A 38 5.94 -5.36 5.64
CA ASN A 38 6.82 -5.85 4.58
C ASN A 38 6.80 -4.95 3.35
N ILE A 39 5.60 -4.60 2.83
CA ILE A 39 5.49 -3.69 1.69
C ILE A 39 6.09 -2.33 2.05
N ALA A 40 5.79 -1.77 3.24
CA ALA A 40 6.33 -0.48 3.66
C ALA A 40 7.87 -0.47 3.76
N LYS A 41 8.48 -1.57 4.19
CA LYS A 41 9.94 -1.73 4.18
C LYS A 41 10.50 -1.77 2.75
N GLN A 42 9.86 -2.52 1.85
CA GLN A 42 10.30 -2.61 0.46
C GLN A 42 10.17 -1.26 -0.25
N MET A 43 9.07 -0.52 -0.04
CA MET A 43 8.90 0.85 -0.55
C MET A 43 10.06 1.76 -0.12
N LYS A 44 10.42 1.74 1.16
CA LYS A 44 11.55 2.54 1.68
C LYS A 44 12.89 2.15 1.07
N VAL A 45 13.10 0.87 0.76
CA VAL A 45 14.32 0.43 0.05
C VAL A 45 14.35 1.01 -1.35
N GLN A 46 13.23 0.96 -2.09
CA GLN A 46 13.14 1.54 -3.43
C GLN A 46 13.32 3.07 -3.42
N GLU A 47 12.72 3.77 -2.46
CA GLU A 47 12.89 5.22 -2.28
C GLU A 47 14.36 5.59 -2.06
N ARG A 48 15.06 4.88 -1.16
CA ARG A 48 16.49 5.11 -0.92
C ARG A 48 17.33 4.82 -2.15
N LEU A 49 17.06 3.72 -2.86
CA LEU A 49 17.76 3.40 -4.10
C LEU A 49 17.60 4.52 -5.13
N LYS A 50 16.37 5.05 -5.28
CA LYS A 50 16.10 6.17 -6.17
C LYS A 50 16.86 7.43 -5.75
N GLU A 51 16.87 7.77 -4.47
CA GLU A 51 17.62 8.90 -3.93
C GLU A 51 19.14 8.77 -4.14
N ASP A 52 19.70 7.58 -3.93
CA ASP A 52 21.13 7.32 -4.09
C ASP A 52 21.55 7.40 -5.57
N LEU A 53 20.73 6.86 -6.48
CA LEU A 53 20.96 6.99 -7.92
C LEU A 53 20.88 8.45 -8.38
N LYS A 54 19.91 9.20 -7.86
CA LYS A 54 19.79 10.63 -8.15
C LYS A 54 21.02 11.41 -7.70
N LYS A 55 21.51 11.18 -6.48
CA LYS A 55 22.75 11.81 -5.99
C LYS A 55 23.96 11.43 -6.83
N ALA A 56 24.07 10.16 -7.23
CA ALA A 56 25.17 9.70 -8.07
C ALA A 56 25.15 10.34 -9.47
N ALA A 57 23.97 10.59 -10.05
CA ALA A 57 23.84 11.34 -11.31
C ALA A 57 24.24 12.81 -11.12
N GLU A 58 23.76 13.47 -10.06
CA GLU A 58 24.11 14.85 -9.73
C GLU A 58 25.63 15.02 -9.53
N GLU A 59 26.30 14.10 -8.84
CA GLU A 59 27.77 14.11 -8.65
C GLU A 59 28.55 13.96 -9.97
N LYS A 60 27.98 13.28 -10.96
CA LYS A 60 28.55 13.14 -12.32
C LYS A 60 28.19 14.30 -13.24
N GLY A 61 27.31 15.21 -12.80
CA GLY A 61 26.75 16.27 -13.65
C GLY A 61 25.75 15.76 -14.68
N GLU A 62 25.16 14.59 -14.46
CA GLU A 62 24.14 13.98 -15.30
C GLU A 62 22.74 14.30 -14.74
N GLU A 63 21.75 14.46 -15.63
CA GLU A 63 20.35 14.58 -15.20
C GLU A 63 19.78 13.20 -14.86
N PHE A 64 19.12 13.09 -13.70
CA PHE A 64 18.43 11.86 -13.33
C PHE A 64 17.04 11.81 -13.96
N ASP A 65 16.89 10.95 -14.97
CA ASP A 65 15.57 10.65 -15.55
C ASP A 65 14.81 9.66 -14.67
N GLU A 66 13.79 10.14 -13.95
CA GLU A 66 12.96 9.30 -13.09
C GLU A 66 12.19 8.22 -13.87
N SER A 67 11.96 8.40 -15.18
CA SER A 67 11.26 7.42 -16.02
C SER A 67 12.11 6.18 -16.30
N GLN A 68 13.43 6.29 -16.17
CA GLN A 68 14.39 5.18 -16.32
C GLN A 68 14.63 4.44 -14.99
N PHE A 69 14.00 4.87 -13.89
CA PHE A 69 14.12 4.19 -12.62
C PHE A 69 13.33 2.88 -12.64
N GLU A 70 14.04 1.77 -12.69
CA GLU A 70 13.45 0.44 -12.58
C GLU A 70 13.23 0.04 -11.12
N SER A 71 11.97 -0.19 -10.78
CA SER A 71 11.59 -0.76 -9.48
C SER A 71 12.04 -2.20 -9.36
N ASN A 72 12.74 -2.53 -8.27
CA ASN A 72 13.13 -3.91 -7.94
C ASN A 72 12.22 -4.50 -6.85
N LEU A 73 10.92 -4.19 -6.89
CA LEU A 73 9.99 -4.72 -5.91
C LEU A 73 9.84 -6.23 -6.07
N PRO A 74 9.96 -7.00 -4.98
CA PRO A 74 9.71 -8.43 -5.04
C PRO A 74 8.28 -8.73 -5.46
N ILE A 75 8.08 -9.74 -6.30
CA ILE A 75 6.74 -10.16 -6.79
C ILE A 75 5.77 -10.39 -5.63
N HIS A 76 6.23 -11.05 -4.55
CA HIS A 76 5.39 -11.28 -3.38
C HIS A 76 4.90 -9.97 -2.72
N SER A 77 5.63 -8.86 -2.85
CA SER A 77 5.21 -7.54 -2.36
C SER A 77 4.10 -6.92 -3.21
N LEU A 78 4.13 -7.16 -4.53
CA LEU A 78 3.07 -6.77 -5.44
C LEU A 78 1.79 -7.54 -5.12
N GLU A 79 1.87 -8.86 -4.96
CA GLU A 79 0.73 -9.71 -4.59
C GLU A 79 0.12 -9.29 -3.24
N MET A 80 0.94 -9.03 -2.22
CA MET A 80 0.45 -8.53 -0.93
C MET A 80 -0.28 -7.20 -1.09
N PHE A 81 0.25 -6.28 -1.89
CA PHE A 81 -0.38 -4.99 -2.17
C PHE A 81 -1.72 -5.15 -2.87
N GLU A 82 -1.78 -5.94 -3.94
CA GLU A 82 -2.98 -6.23 -4.72
C GLU A 82 -4.09 -6.82 -3.84
N ASN A 83 -3.75 -7.83 -3.02
CA ASN A 83 -4.69 -8.45 -2.09
C ASN A 83 -5.29 -7.45 -1.09
N ILE A 84 -4.46 -6.55 -0.56
CA ILE A 84 -4.89 -5.51 0.38
C ILE A 84 -5.78 -4.48 -0.33
N ALA A 85 -5.35 -4.03 -1.51
CA ALA A 85 -6.08 -3.04 -2.29
C ALA A 85 -7.45 -3.57 -2.72
N TYR A 86 -7.49 -4.80 -3.26
CA TYR A 86 -8.71 -5.53 -3.61
C TYR A 86 -9.67 -5.57 -2.43
N LEU A 87 -9.21 -6.06 -1.27
CA LEU A 87 -10.07 -6.23 -0.11
C LEU A 87 -10.61 -4.90 0.40
N MET A 88 -9.79 -3.86 0.45
CA MET A 88 -10.21 -2.53 0.90
C MET A 88 -11.16 -1.85 -0.09
N HIS A 89 -10.98 -2.07 -1.39
CA HIS A 89 -11.89 -1.59 -2.42
C HIS A 89 -13.22 -2.32 -2.36
N LYS A 90 -13.24 -3.65 -2.40
CA LYS A 90 -14.45 -4.49 -2.25
C LYS A 90 -15.21 -4.21 -0.94
N HIS A 91 -14.49 -3.88 0.14
CA HIS A 91 -15.13 -3.48 1.39
C HIS A 91 -15.78 -2.09 1.33
N GLY A 92 -15.23 -1.19 0.53
CA GLY A 92 -15.79 0.15 0.31
C GLY A 92 -16.92 0.16 -0.72
N ASP A 93 -16.84 -0.72 -1.71
CA ASP A 93 -17.81 -0.94 -2.78
C ASP A 93 -18.07 -2.45 -2.98
N PRO A 94 -19.17 -2.97 -2.40
CA PRO A 94 -19.52 -4.39 -2.53
C PRO A 94 -19.86 -4.84 -3.97
N SER A 95 -20.08 -3.91 -4.91
CA SER A 95 -20.39 -4.23 -6.31
C SER A 95 -19.18 -4.67 -7.14
N GLN A 96 -17.97 -4.49 -6.63
CA GLN A 96 -16.73 -4.96 -7.25
C GLN A 96 -16.73 -6.49 -7.45
N PRO A 97 -15.96 -7.06 -8.38
CA PRO A 97 -15.90 -8.52 -8.57
C PRO A 97 -15.48 -9.32 -7.31
N ASP A 98 -15.94 -10.57 -7.21
CA ASP A 98 -15.56 -11.48 -6.10
C ASP A 98 -14.23 -12.21 -6.35
N ASP A 99 -13.82 -12.25 -7.61
CA ASP A 99 -12.50 -12.70 -8.04
C ASP A 99 -11.53 -11.52 -8.16
N ILE A 100 -10.28 -11.73 -7.73
CA ILE A 100 -9.27 -10.67 -7.72
C ILE A 100 -8.73 -10.40 -9.12
N LEU A 101 -8.66 -11.41 -10.00
CA LEU A 101 -8.18 -11.23 -11.36
C LEU A 101 -9.19 -10.44 -12.18
N GLU A 102 -10.49 -10.77 -12.06
CA GLU A 102 -11.57 -9.98 -12.66
C GLU A 102 -11.59 -8.53 -12.16
N TRP A 103 -11.22 -8.31 -10.90
CA TRP A 103 -11.11 -6.97 -10.34
C TRP A 103 -9.88 -6.21 -10.88
N ILE A 104 -8.72 -6.86 -10.97
CA ILE A 104 -7.50 -6.26 -11.52
C ILE A 104 -7.67 -5.92 -13.00
N ASP A 105 -8.35 -6.78 -13.78
CA ASP A 105 -8.62 -6.59 -15.21
C ASP A 105 -9.47 -5.33 -15.52
N GLN A 106 -10.04 -4.71 -14.49
CA GLN A 106 -10.71 -3.41 -14.63
C GLN A 106 -9.74 -2.25 -14.81
N PHE A 107 -8.44 -2.39 -14.60
CA PHE A 107 -7.46 -1.31 -14.65
C PHE A 107 -6.44 -1.55 -15.75
N GLU A 108 -6.19 -0.55 -16.60
CA GLU A 108 -5.06 -0.58 -17.55
C GLU A 108 -3.73 -0.43 -16.80
N MET A 109 -3.70 0.45 -15.79
CA MET A 109 -2.52 0.68 -14.95
C MET A 109 -2.85 0.63 -13.46
N PHE A 110 -2.13 -0.22 -12.73
CA PHE A 110 -2.27 -0.39 -11.29
C PHE A 110 -1.01 0.08 -10.53
N ASP A 111 -0.83 1.39 -10.47
CA ASP A 111 0.39 2.03 -9.94
C ASP A 111 0.49 1.94 -8.40
N ILE A 112 1.29 0.98 -7.93
CA ILE A 112 1.59 0.79 -6.50
C ILE A 112 2.15 2.05 -5.83
N TYR A 113 2.99 2.84 -6.51
CA TYR A 113 3.63 4.02 -5.92
C TYR A 113 2.64 5.15 -5.66
N LYS A 114 1.56 5.21 -6.45
CA LYS A 114 0.46 6.14 -6.23
C LYS A 114 -0.54 5.62 -5.19
N ILE A 115 -0.86 4.33 -5.24
CA ILE A 115 -1.98 3.76 -4.50
C ILE A 115 -1.58 3.33 -3.08
N PHE A 116 -0.43 2.67 -2.92
CA PHE A 116 0.00 2.14 -1.63
C PHE A 116 0.14 3.21 -0.53
N PRO A 117 0.73 4.41 -0.78
CA PRO A 117 0.80 5.46 0.24
C PRO A 117 -0.57 5.88 0.77
N GLU A 118 -1.60 5.86 -0.09
CA GLU A 118 -2.96 6.22 0.30
C GLU A 118 -3.63 5.13 1.14
N ILE A 119 -3.47 3.87 0.75
CA ILE A 119 -3.87 2.71 1.55
C ILE A 119 -3.18 2.75 2.93
N MET A 120 -1.88 2.99 2.95
CA MET A 120 -1.09 3.05 4.17
C MET A 120 -1.51 4.20 5.09
N LYS A 121 -1.84 5.36 4.52
CA LYS A 121 -2.42 6.49 5.26
C LYS A 121 -3.76 6.11 5.90
N MET A 122 -4.66 5.47 5.14
CA MET A 122 -5.95 5.00 5.68
C MET A 122 -5.77 3.99 6.81
N TRP A 123 -4.83 3.04 6.63
CA TRP A 123 -4.50 2.03 7.62
C TRP A 123 -3.94 2.64 8.91
N ASN A 124 -2.99 3.58 8.79
CA ASN A 124 -2.43 4.28 9.93
C ASN A 124 -3.49 5.05 10.70
N LEU A 125 -4.41 5.74 10.01
CA LEU A 125 -5.46 6.51 10.67
C LEU A 125 -6.43 5.62 11.46
N GLU A 126 -6.74 4.43 10.94
CA GLU A 126 -7.59 3.46 11.63
C GLU A 126 -6.88 2.81 12.84
N ASN A 127 -5.58 2.52 12.71
CA ASN A 127 -4.79 1.88 13.76
C ASN A 127 -4.08 2.86 14.71
N LYS A 128 -4.38 4.17 14.62
CA LYS A 128 -3.86 5.17 15.55
C LYS A 128 -4.33 4.85 16.96
N GLN A 129 -3.41 4.37 17.79
CA GLN A 129 -3.66 4.14 19.20
C GLN A 129 -3.94 5.47 19.92
N MET A 130 -5.19 5.67 20.36
CA MET A 130 -5.61 6.87 21.10
C MET A 130 -5.21 6.87 22.59
N SER A 131 -4.67 5.75 23.09
CA SER A 131 -4.28 5.63 24.50
C SER A 131 -2.82 6.05 24.73
N LYS A 132 -2.59 7.12 25.50
CA LYS A 132 -1.27 7.38 26.08
C LYS A 132 -0.96 6.30 27.11
N ALA A 133 0.12 5.54 26.91
CA ALA A 133 0.61 4.62 27.93
C ALA A 133 0.90 5.41 29.21
N LYS A 134 0.21 5.08 30.30
CA LYS A 134 0.48 5.66 31.62
C LYS A 134 1.86 5.14 32.05
N LYS A 135 2.91 5.97 31.91
CA LYS A 135 4.26 5.64 32.44
C LYS A 135 4.09 5.27 33.92
N LYS A 136 4.26 4.00 34.28
CA LYS A 136 4.51 3.61 35.67
C LYS A 136 5.87 4.22 36.04
N LYS A 137 5.86 5.32 36.80
CA LYS A 137 7.01 5.67 37.62
C LYS A 137 7.14 4.56 38.66
N GLY A 138 8.06 3.62 38.41
CA GLY A 138 8.51 2.68 39.42
C GLY A 138 9.22 3.45 40.53
N LYS A 139 8.82 3.17 41.77
CA LYS A 139 9.50 3.57 43.00
C LYS A 139 10.87 2.94 43.09
#